data_AF-A0A0A5HR70-F1
#
_entry.id   AF-A0A0A5HR70-F1
#
_cell.length_a   1.000
_cell.length_b   1.000
_cell.length_c   1.000
_cell.angle_alpha   90.00
_cell.angle_beta   90.00
_cell.angle_gamma   90.00
#
_symmetry.space_group_name_H-M   'P 1'
#
loop_
_entity.id
_entity.type
_entity.pdbx_description
1 polymer ?
#
loop_
_entity_poly.entity_id
_entity_poly.type
_entity_poly.pdbx_seq_one_letter_code
_entity_poly.pdbx_strand_id
1 'polypeptide(L)'
;MKRIWLAVLFSVVLSGCVVFPTTRDYYKPVVMQSQSAVPSSACGYVKTRLDGIEQATDHYGVSVFPSKDSENGISITALLESKRKGPELVNVEVVTEIGALMRDDHATQVSNTTDSVGIHRSWFNVKYPPLKVLPEQLKIMVTDSEGKTFEFNFEHTIQSDVYHGSINC
;
A
#
# COMPACT_ATOMS: atom_id res chain seq x y z
N MET A 1 47.57 -3.69 -17.45
CA MET A 1 46.67 -2.68 -18.05
C MET A 1 45.30 -3.23 -18.45
N LYS A 2 45.15 -4.34 -19.20
CA LYS A 2 43.83 -4.88 -19.63
C LYS A 2 42.82 -5.23 -18.51
N ARG A 3 43.30 -5.64 -17.32
CA ARG A 3 42.42 -6.00 -16.17
C ARG A 3 41.75 -4.80 -15.50
N ILE A 4 42.38 -3.63 -15.51
CA ILE A 4 41.84 -2.41 -14.91
C ILE A 4 40.68 -1.86 -15.75
N TRP A 5 40.82 -1.90 -17.08
CA TRP A 5 39.75 -1.53 -18.01
C TRP A 5 38.51 -2.43 -17.90
N LEU A 6 38.70 -3.72 -17.66
CA LEU A 6 37.61 -4.67 -17.41
C LEU A 6 36.86 -4.37 -16.11
N ALA A 7 37.60 -4.04 -15.04
CA ALA A 7 36.99 -3.65 -13.76
C ALA A 7 36.21 -2.33 -13.88
N VAL A 8 36.73 -1.35 -14.63
CA VAL A 8 36.02 -0.09 -14.90
C VAL A 8 34.76 -0.33 -15.73
N LEU A 9 34.81 -1.17 -16.77
CA LEU A 9 33.63 -1.50 -17.56
C LEU A 9 32.55 -2.21 -16.73
N PHE A 10 32.96 -3.14 -15.86
CA PHE A 10 32.03 -3.82 -14.94
C PHE A 10 31.41 -2.83 -13.94
N SER A 11 32.18 -1.89 -13.41
CA SER A 11 31.66 -0.90 -12.47
C SER A 11 30.61 0.04 -13.11
N VAL A 12 30.76 0.39 -14.39
CA VAL A 12 29.77 1.21 -15.11
C VAL A 12 28.45 0.45 -15.32
N VAL A 13 28.52 -0.85 -15.64
CA VAL A 13 27.33 -1.70 -15.82
C VAL A 13 26.63 -1.97 -14.48
N LEU A 14 27.37 -2.13 -13.38
CA LEU A 14 26.80 -2.29 -12.03
C LEU A 14 26.28 -0.99 -11.42
N SER A 15 26.79 0.17 -11.84
CA SER A 15 26.30 1.49 -11.38
C SER A 15 25.08 2.00 -12.17
N GLY A 16 24.73 1.34 -13.27
CA GLY A 16 23.53 1.65 -14.02
C GLY A 16 22.31 1.15 -13.26
N CYS A 17 21.54 2.06 -12.65
CA CYS A 17 20.19 1.74 -12.19
C CYS A 17 19.43 1.14 -13.38
N VAL A 18 19.14 -0.16 -13.34
CA VAL A 18 18.48 -0.82 -14.46
C VAL A 18 17.01 -0.40 -14.43
N VAL A 19 16.64 0.36 -15.45
CA VAL A 19 15.30 0.90 -15.66
C VAL A 19 14.52 -0.12 -16.48
N PHE A 20 13.57 -0.81 -15.85
CA PHE A 20 12.76 -1.79 -16.55
C PHE A 20 11.40 -1.19 -16.91
N PRO A 21 11.06 -1.02 -18.20
CA PRO A 21 9.69 -0.69 -18.57
C PRO A 21 8.79 -1.84 -18.14
N THR A 22 7.68 -1.50 -17.48
CA THR A 22 6.73 -2.48 -16.95
C THR A 22 5.31 -1.97 -17.12
N THR A 23 4.35 -2.83 -16.84
CA THR A 23 2.96 -2.46 -16.69
C THR A 23 2.52 -2.88 -15.31
N ARG A 24 1.94 -1.96 -14.55
CA ARG A 24 1.41 -2.25 -13.23
C ARG A 24 -0.10 -2.36 -13.30
N ASP A 25 -0.59 -3.45 -12.76
CA ASP A 25 -1.99 -3.77 -12.56
C ASP A 25 -2.28 -3.60 -11.07
N TYR A 26 -3.00 -2.53 -10.71
CA TYR A 26 -3.13 -2.08 -9.32
C TYR A 26 -4.43 -1.31 -9.04
N TYR A 27 -4.70 -1.08 -7.77
CA TYR A 27 -5.78 -0.24 -7.30
C TYR A 27 -5.28 1.19 -7.11
N LYS A 28 -5.72 2.09 -7.99
CA LYS A 28 -5.38 3.50 -7.98
C LYS A 28 -6.22 4.28 -6.95
N PRO A 29 -5.60 5.13 -6.12
CA PRO A 29 -6.29 6.02 -5.20
C PRO A 29 -7.32 6.95 -5.86
N VAL A 30 -8.54 7.00 -5.31
CA VAL A 30 -9.55 8.03 -5.58
C VAL A 30 -9.64 8.94 -4.36
N VAL A 31 -8.76 9.95 -4.31
CA VAL A 31 -8.56 10.81 -3.15
C VAL A 31 -9.76 11.76 -2.96
N MET A 32 -10.38 11.72 -1.77
CA MET A 32 -11.47 12.63 -1.39
C MET A 32 -10.96 13.86 -0.62
N GLN A 33 -11.87 14.78 -0.27
CA GLN A 33 -11.56 15.90 0.62
C GLN A 33 -11.04 15.37 1.96
N SER A 34 -9.96 15.98 2.50
CA SER A 34 -9.23 15.56 3.72
C SER A 34 -8.35 14.30 3.61
N GLN A 35 -8.18 13.76 2.41
CA GLN A 35 -7.29 12.62 2.14
C GLN A 35 -6.07 13.04 1.32
N SER A 36 -5.01 12.23 1.37
CA SER A 36 -3.80 12.40 0.56
C SER A 36 -3.34 11.07 -0.01
N ALA A 37 -2.87 11.08 -1.27
CA ALA A 37 -2.23 9.90 -1.84
C ALA A 37 -0.83 9.73 -1.24
N VAL A 38 -0.52 8.52 -0.77
CA VAL A 38 0.75 8.22 -0.09
C VAL A 38 1.58 7.20 -0.84
N PRO A 39 2.92 7.22 -0.66
CA PRO A 39 3.81 6.26 -1.28
C PRO A 39 3.44 4.82 -0.95
N SER A 40 3.52 3.97 -1.96
CA SER A 40 3.25 2.54 -1.88
C SER A 40 4.12 1.85 -0.84
N SER A 41 3.58 0.79 -0.25
CA SER A 41 4.40 -0.22 0.44
C SER A 41 5.30 -0.98 -0.53
N ALA A 42 4.96 -1.01 -1.83
CA ALA A 42 5.77 -1.61 -2.88
C ALA A 42 6.74 -0.59 -3.47
N CYS A 43 8.02 -0.89 -3.38
CA CYS A 43 9.08 0.01 -3.78
C CYS A 43 9.45 -0.12 -5.27
N GLY A 44 10.08 0.91 -5.83
CA GLY A 44 10.71 0.88 -7.16
C GLY A 44 9.83 1.36 -8.32
N TYR A 45 8.52 1.48 -8.14
CA TYR A 45 7.63 2.08 -9.15
C TYR A 45 7.76 3.61 -9.18
N VAL A 46 7.62 4.24 -10.35
CA VAL A 46 7.79 5.69 -10.52
C VAL A 46 6.45 6.40 -10.69
N LYS A 47 5.68 6.00 -11.71
CA LYS A 47 4.40 6.65 -12.04
C LYS A 47 3.30 6.22 -11.08
N THR A 48 3.28 4.95 -10.70
CA THR A 48 2.30 4.37 -9.78
C THR A 48 2.79 4.34 -8.33
N ARG A 49 3.84 5.10 -8.01
CA ARG A 49 4.46 5.14 -6.68
C ARG A 49 3.52 5.56 -5.56
N LEU A 50 2.43 6.29 -5.88
CA LEU A 50 1.42 6.73 -4.94
C LEU A 50 0.16 5.88 -5.14
N ASP A 51 0.07 4.76 -4.43
CA ASP A 51 -1.07 3.83 -4.53
C ASP A 51 -1.78 3.59 -3.19
N GLY A 52 -1.36 4.27 -2.12
CA GLY A 52 -2.09 4.31 -0.87
C GLY A 52 -2.91 5.59 -0.73
N ILE A 53 -3.88 5.56 0.18
CA ILE A 53 -4.56 6.76 0.66
C ILE A 53 -4.33 6.88 2.15
N GLU A 54 -3.97 8.08 2.61
CA GLU A 54 -3.93 8.46 4.01
C GLU A 54 -5.07 9.41 4.34
N GLN A 55 -5.66 9.22 5.52
CA GLN A 55 -6.54 10.17 6.17
C GLN A 55 -6.03 10.44 7.59
N ALA A 56 -5.68 11.69 7.84
CA ALA A 56 -5.21 12.14 9.15
C ALA A 56 -6.36 12.63 10.03
N THR A 57 -6.22 12.39 11.32
CA THR A 57 -7.02 13.01 12.39
C THR A 57 -6.12 13.91 13.23
N ASP A 58 -6.68 14.57 14.24
CA ASP A 58 -5.90 15.38 15.18
C ASP A 58 -4.91 14.55 16.02
N HIS A 59 -5.03 13.22 16.04
CA HIS A 59 -4.31 12.35 16.98
C HIS A 59 -3.52 11.21 16.32
N TYR A 60 -3.96 10.76 15.15
CA TYR A 60 -3.34 9.66 14.40
C TYR A 60 -3.71 9.73 12.91
N GLY A 61 -2.86 9.15 12.07
CA GLY A 61 -3.13 8.93 10.65
C GLY A 61 -3.47 7.48 10.37
N VAL A 62 -4.38 7.25 9.42
CA VAL A 62 -4.72 5.93 8.89
C VAL A 62 -4.39 5.91 7.40
N SER A 63 -3.52 5.00 6.99
CA SER A 63 -3.19 4.75 5.59
C SER A 63 -3.66 3.37 5.16
N VAL A 64 -4.17 3.26 3.93
CA VAL A 64 -4.68 2.01 3.37
C VAL A 64 -4.06 1.72 2.01
N PHE A 65 -3.63 0.48 1.83
CA PHE A 65 -2.96 -0.05 0.65
C PHE A 65 -3.64 -1.36 0.21
N PRO A 66 -4.57 -1.30 -0.75
CA PRO A 66 -5.11 -2.50 -1.38
C PRO A 66 -4.11 -3.13 -2.34
N SER A 67 -4.13 -4.45 -2.40
CA SER A 67 -3.35 -5.25 -3.33
C SER A 67 -4.16 -6.47 -3.77
N LYS A 68 -3.75 -7.07 -4.90
CA LYS A 68 -4.32 -8.31 -5.38
C LYS A 68 -3.24 -9.36 -5.62
N ASP A 69 -3.60 -10.62 -5.45
CA ASP A 69 -2.77 -11.74 -5.90
C ASP A 69 -3.16 -12.21 -7.31
N SER A 70 -2.46 -13.23 -7.80
CA SER A 70 -2.67 -13.82 -9.13
C SER A 70 -4.02 -14.50 -9.29
N GLU A 71 -4.73 -14.79 -8.21
CA GLU A 71 -6.03 -15.46 -8.19
C GLU A 71 -7.19 -14.47 -8.01
N ASN A 72 -6.93 -13.15 -8.05
CA ASN A 72 -7.88 -12.10 -7.70
C ASN A 72 -8.31 -12.12 -6.22
N GLY A 73 -7.48 -12.69 -5.34
CA GLY A 73 -7.61 -12.49 -3.90
C GLY A 73 -7.20 -11.07 -3.54
N ILE A 74 -8.03 -10.38 -2.77
CA ILE A 74 -7.78 -8.99 -2.35
C ILE A 74 -7.13 -8.99 -0.98
N SER A 75 -6.02 -8.29 -0.83
CA SER A 75 -5.35 -8.08 0.45
C SER A 75 -5.28 -6.60 0.77
N ILE A 76 -5.75 -6.23 1.95
CA ILE A 76 -5.74 -4.86 2.45
C ILE A 76 -4.67 -4.76 3.51
N THR A 77 -3.70 -3.87 3.30
CA THR A 77 -2.76 -3.46 4.33
C THR A 77 -3.19 -2.10 4.86
N ALA A 78 -3.41 -1.99 6.17
CA ALA A 78 -3.71 -0.73 6.83
C ALA A 78 -2.56 -0.38 7.81
N LEU A 79 -2.18 0.88 7.83
CA LEU A 79 -1.19 1.45 8.75
C LEU A 79 -1.89 2.49 9.62
N LEU A 80 -1.75 2.33 10.93
CA LEU A 80 -2.09 3.37 11.90
C LEU A 80 -0.79 3.99 12.43
N GLU A 81 -0.66 5.31 12.29
CA GLU A 81 0.48 6.08 12.77
C GLU A 81 0.05 7.09 13.84
N SER A 82 0.68 7.07 15.02
CA SER A 82 0.37 8.00 16.11
C SER A 82 1.60 8.38 16.95
N LYS A 83 1.59 9.60 17.51
CA LYS A 83 2.62 10.09 18.45
C LYS A 83 2.42 9.59 19.88
N ARG A 84 1.30 8.91 20.15
CA ARG A 84 0.97 8.31 21.45
C ARG A 84 0.48 6.90 21.19
N LYS A 85 0.32 6.10 22.25
CA LYS A 85 -0.41 4.84 22.13
C LYS A 85 -1.86 5.20 21.76
N GLY A 86 -2.18 5.05 20.47
CA GLY A 86 -3.46 5.41 19.87
C GLY A 86 -4.43 4.24 19.83
N PRO A 87 -5.60 4.42 19.20
CA PRO A 87 -6.57 3.34 19.03
C PRO A 87 -5.99 2.23 18.14
N GLU A 88 -6.62 1.05 18.20
CA GLU A 88 -6.26 -0.09 17.35
C GLU A 88 -7.28 -0.22 16.22
N LEU A 89 -6.87 -0.74 15.06
CA LEU A 89 -7.81 -1.07 13.99
C LEU A 89 -8.50 -2.39 14.35
N VAL A 90 -9.82 -2.35 14.45
CA VAL A 90 -10.62 -3.52 14.85
C VAL A 90 -11.33 -4.16 13.67
N ASN A 91 -11.63 -3.37 12.63
CA ASN A 91 -12.40 -3.85 11.51
C ASN A 91 -11.87 -3.31 10.19
N VAL A 92 -11.83 -4.18 9.18
CA VAL A 92 -11.64 -3.81 7.78
C VAL A 92 -12.76 -4.44 6.96
N GLU A 93 -13.47 -3.59 6.22
CA GLU A 93 -14.53 -3.99 5.31
C GLU A 93 -14.17 -3.55 3.89
N VAL A 94 -14.48 -4.41 2.93
CA VAL A 94 -14.35 -4.11 1.51
C VAL A 94 -15.72 -4.25 0.87
N VAL A 95 -16.18 -3.18 0.25
CA VAL A 95 -17.39 -3.11 -0.56
C VAL A 95 -16.97 -2.95 -2.01
N THR A 96 -17.45 -3.85 -2.86
CA THR A 96 -17.24 -3.81 -4.31
C THR A 96 -18.42 -3.12 -5.02
N GLU A 97 -18.25 -2.75 -6.28
CA GLU A 97 -19.30 -2.12 -7.10
C GLU A 97 -20.57 -2.98 -7.24
N ILE A 98 -20.43 -4.31 -7.17
CA ILE A 98 -21.55 -5.26 -7.23
C ILE A 98 -22.23 -5.48 -5.87
N GLY A 99 -21.81 -4.76 -4.84
CA GLY A 99 -22.35 -4.86 -3.48
C GLY A 99 -21.86 -6.05 -2.69
N ALA A 100 -20.84 -6.78 -3.16
CA ALA A 100 -20.21 -7.81 -2.35
C ALA A 100 -19.47 -7.15 -1.17
N LEU A 101 -19.86 -7.54 0.05
CA LEU A 101 -19.26 -7.11 1.30
C LEU A 101 -18.35 -8.23 1.81
N MET A 102 -17.07 -7.92 1.95
CA MET A 102 -16.11 -8.78 2.61
C MET A 102 -15.68 -8.08 3.89
N ARG A 103 -15.98 -8.70 5.03
CA ARG A 103 -15.75 -8.14 6.36
C ARG A 103 -14.87 -9.09 7.15
N ASP A 104 -13.84 -8.55 7.76
CA ASP A 104 -13.05 -9.25 8.76
C ASP A 104 -13.15 -8.46 10.07
N ASP A 105 -13.72 -9.11 11.08
CA ASP A 105 -13.88 -8.56 12.42
C ASP A 105 -12.59 -8.64 13.26
N HIS A 106 -11.52 -9.20 12.69
CA HIS A 106 -10.22 -9.36 13.33
C HIS A 106 -9.08 -8.97 12.37
N ALA A 107 -8.93 -7.67 12.14
CA ALA A 107 -7.74 -7.16 11.46
C ALA A 107 -6.48 -7.67 12.18
N THR A 108 -5.70 -8.51 11.52
CA THR A 108 -4.53 -9.13 12.16
C THR A 108 -3.41 -8.11 12.18
N GLN A 109 -3.00 -7.69 13.38
CA GLN A 109 -1.83 -6.85 13.54
C GLN A 109 -0.58 -7.67 13.18
N VAL A 110 0.10 -7.28 12.10
CA VAL A 110 1.29 -7.97 11.58
C VAL A 110 2.56 -7.43 12.23
N SER A 111 2.59 -6.13 12.56
CA SER A 111 3.75 -5.49 13.14
C SER A 111 3.36 -4.26 13.95
N ASN A 112 4.10 -4.00 15.02
CA ASN A 112 4.02 -2.76 15.78
C ASN A 112 5.44 -2.29 16.07
N THR A 113 5.74 -1.07 15.63
CA THR A 113 7.07 -0.48 15.75
C THR A 113 6.95 0.93 16.30
N THR A 114 7.98 1.36 17.04
CA THR A 114 8.11 2.75 17.47
C THR A 114 9.44 3.25 16.96
N ASP A 115 9.45 4.35 16.24
CA ASP A 115 10.68 4.91 15.70
C ASP A 115 11.46 5.75 16.73
N SER A 116 12.66 6.17 16.36
CA SER A 116 13.56 6.97 17.21
C SER A 116 13.00 8.33 17.64
N VAL A 117 11.96 8.83 16.97
CA VAL A 117 11.27 10.09 17.28
C VAL A 117 9.94 9.86 18.01
N GLY A 118 9.66 8.62 18.44
CA GLY A 118 8.51 8.26 19.27
C GLY A 118 7.21 8.11 18.50
N ILE A 119 7.26 7.92 17.17
CA ILE A 119 6.07 7.64 16.37
C ILE A 119 5.79 6.13 16.41
N HIS A 120 4.61 5.78 16.89
CA HIS A 120 4.08 4.42 16.90
C HIS A 120 3.42 4.11 15.57
N ARG A 121 3.78 2.97 14.97
CA ARG A 121 3.24 2.45 13.71
C ARG A 121 2.73 1.04 13.91
N SER A 122 1.43 0.85 13.71
CA SER A 122 0.78 -0.46 13.75
C SER A 122 0.31 -0.85 12.36
N TRP A 123 0.82 -1.97 11.86
CA TRP A 123 0.46 -2.52 10.55
C TRP A 123 -0.54 -3.66 10.72
N PHE A 124 -1.60 -3.62 9.94
CA PHE A 124 -2.66 -4.61 9.90
C PHE A 124 -2.77 -5.15 8.49
N ASN A 125 -3.00 -6.45 8.36
CA ASN A 125 -3.24 -7.08 7.07
C ASN A 125 -4.49 -7.95 7.16
N VAL A 126 -5.34 -7.82 6.15
CA VAL A 126 -6.51 -8.65 5.95
C VAL A 126 -6.48 -9.19 4.54
N LYS A 127 -6.68 -10.49 4.38
CA LYS A 127 -6.75 -11.15 3.08
C LYS A 127 -8.11 -11.78 2.90
N TYR A 128 -8.77 -11.42 1.81
CA TYR A 128 -10.07 -11.97 1.43
C TYR A 128 -9.94 -13.08 0.39
N PRO A 129 -10.91 -14.00 0.33
CA PRO A 129 -10.94 -15.06 -0.67
C PRO A 129 -10.90 -14.50 -2.11
N PRO A 130 -10.34 -15.28 -3.06
CA PRO A 130 -10.39 -14.98 -4.48
C PRO A 130 -11.79 -14.68 -5.01
N LEU A 131 -11.91 -13.61 -5.80
CA LEU A 131 -13.14 -13.28 -6.51
C LEU A 131 -13.11 -13.84 -7.94
N LYS A 132 -14.27 -14.31 -8.42
CA LYS A 132 -14.40 -14.81 -9.81
C LYS A 132 -14.10 -13.73 -10.85
N VAL A 133 -14.47 -12.49 -10.53
CA VAL A 133 -14.23 -11.30 -11.35
C VAL A 133 -13.57 -10.28 -10.44
N LEU A 134 -12.49 -9.69 -10.94
CA LEU A 134 -11.79 -8.64 -10.20
C LEU A 134 -12.65 -7.36 -10.20
N PRO A 135 -12.92 -6.78 -9.02
CA PRO A 135 -13.77 -5.60 -8.94
C PRO A 135 -13.09 -4.38 -9.52
N GLU A 136 -13.84 -3.59 -10.29
CA GLU A 136 -13.37 -2.35 -10.89
C GLU A 136 -13.23 -1.24 -9.83
N GLN A 137 -14.03 -1.28 -8.77
CA GLN A 137 -14.00 -0.28 -7.71
C GLN A 137 -13.97 -0.95 -6.34
N LEU A 138 -13.12 -0.43 -5.47
CA LEU A 138 -13.08 -0.82 -4.06
C LEU A 138 -13.42 0.38 -3.19
N LYS A 139 -14.41 0.19 -2.33
CA LYS A 139 -14.61 1.02 -1.16
C LYS A 139 -14.13 0.22 0.05
N ILE A 140 -13.14 0.75 0.74
CA ILE A 140 -12.55 0.13 1.93
C ILE A 140 -12.95 0.96 3.13
N MET A 141 -13.58 0.33 4.10
CA MET A 141 -13.95 0.95 5.36
C MET A 141 -13.08 0.37 6.46
N VAL A 142 -12.37 1.23 7.17
CA VAL A 142 -11.53 0.85 8.30
C VAL A 142 -12.13 1.45 9.56
N THR A 143 -12.41 0.62 10.55
CA THR A 143 -12.96 1.08 11.84
C THR A 143 -11.95 0.86 12.96
N ASP A 144 -11.77 1.88 13.78
CA ASP A 144 -10.91 1.82 14.96
C ASP A 144 -11.66 1.35 16.22
N SER A 145 -10.90 1.08 17.28
CA SER A 145 -11.42 0.62 18.57
C SER A 145 -12.33 1.65 19.27
N GLU A 146 -12.35 2.90 18.81
CA GLU A 146 -13.21 3.98 19.31
C GLU A 146 -14.52 4.11 18.51
N GLY A 147 -14.70 3.27 17.48
CA GLY A 147 -15.89 3.23 16.63
C GLY A 147 -15.89 4.25 15.49
N LYS A 148 -14.76 4.91 15.23
CA LYS A 148 -14.63 5.82 14.10
C LYS A 148 -14.28 5.03 12.84
N THR A 149 -15.08 5.25 11.80
CA THR A 149 -14.90 4.61 10.49
C THR A 149 -14.32 5.59 9.48
N PHE A 150 -13.31 5.13 8.75
CA PHE A 150 -12.65 5.83 7.65
C PHE A 150 -13.01 5.15 6.34
N GLU A 151 -13.35 5.92 5.31
CA GLU A 151 -13.72 5.41 3.99
C GLU A 151 -12.62 5.77 2.97
N PHE A 152 -12.13 4.76 2.25
CA PHE A 152 -11.11 4.92 1.22
C PHE A 152 -11.60 4.32 -0.10
N ASN A 153 -11.48 5.07 -1.19
CA ASN A 153 -11.99 4.66 -2.50
C ASN A 153 -10.84 4.41 -3.46
N PHE A 154 -10.91 3.31 -4.21
CA PHE A 154 -9.90 2.93 -5.18
C PHE A 154 -10.55 2.43 -6.47
N GLU A 155 -9.85 2.65 -7.58
CA GLU A 155 -10.24 2.20 -8.92
C GLU A 155 -9.18 1.23 -9.45
N HIS A 156 -9.60 0.08 -9.93
CA HIS A 156 -8.72 -0.87 -10.60
C HIS A 156 -8.21 -0.28 -11.92
N THR A 157 -6.90 -0.28 -12.13
CA THR A 157 -6.30 0.26 -13.34
C THR A 157 -5.05 -0.51 -13.76
N ILE A 158 -4.80 -0.51 -15.06
CA ILE A 158 -3.60 -1.06 -15.68
C ILE A 158 -2.86 0.11 -16.32
N GLN A 159 -1.67 0.43 -15.80
CA GLN A 159 -0.90 1.59 -16.24
C GLN A 159 0.54 1.19 -16.59
N SER A 160 1.04 1.74 -17.69
CA SER A 160 2.47 1.64 -18.02
C SER A 160 3.31 2.39 -16.99
N ASP A 161 4.36 1.74 -16.50
CA ASP A 161 5.28 2.28 -15.50
C ASP A 161 6.73 1.87 -15.80
N VAL A 162 7.61 2.29 -14.92
CA VAL A 162 9.02 2.00 -14.90
C VAL A 162 9.37 1.50 -13.50
N TYR A 163 10.07 0.38 -13.45
CA TYR A 163 10.55 -0.21 -12.22
C TYR A 163 12.06 0.05 -12.06
N HIS A 164 12.42 0.65 -10.94
CA HIS A 164 13.79 0.81 -10.46
C HIS A 164 14.05 -0.20 -9.35
N GLY A 165 14.84 -1.22 -9.64
CA GLY A 165 15.36 -2.13 -8.62
C GLY A 165 16.46 -1.45 -7.81
N SER A 166 16.09 -0.61 -6.84
CA SER A 166 17.02 -0.08 -5.82
C SER A 166 16.97 -0.97 -4.58
N ILE A 167 18.12 -1.28 -3.99
CA ILE A 167 18.22 -2.06 -2.74
C ILE A 167 17.80 -1.19 -1.54
N ASN A 168 17.89 0.14 -1.67
CA ASN A 168 17.46 1.09 -0.65
C ASN A 168 16.18 1.76 -1.15
N CYS A 169 15.07 1.36 -0.56
CA CYS A 169 13.78 1.98 -0.75
C CYS A 169 13.20 2.33 0.62
#